data_AF-A0A0H1R0B3-F1
#
_entry.id   AF-A0A0H1R0B3-F1
#
_cell.length_a   1.000
_cell.length_b   1.000
_cell.length_c   1.000
_cell.angle_alpha   90.00
_cell.angle_beta   90.00
_cell.angle_gamma   90.00
#
_symmetry.space_group_name_H-M   'P 1'
#
loop_
_entity.id
_entity.type
_entity.pdbx_description
1 polymer ?
#
loop_
_entity_poly.entity_id
_entity_poly.type
_entity_poly.pdbx_seq_one_letter_code
_entity_poly.pdbx_strand_id
1 'polypeptide(L)'
;MSLLTGLLALILVIILAFVLYKVVKSVTGLIINAVVGVILLWLINLLDLMQLVGRPDIPINIITVLICAIGGIFGVLVTVVLHLLGIPLTL
;
A
#
# COMPACT_ATOMS: atom_id res chain seq x y z
N MET A 1 -25.00 -15.80 -35.93
CA MET A 1 -24.24 -16.29 -34.76
C MET A 1 -22.80 -15.75 -34.72
N SER A 2 -22.05 -15.65 -35.83
CA SER A 2 -20.63 -15.22 -35.80
C SER A 2 -20.37 -13.75 -35.44
N LEU A 3 -21.18 -12.80 -35.95
CA LEU A 3 -20.95 -11.36 -35.75
C LEU A 3 -21.19 -10.91 -34.30
N LEU A 4 -22.23 -11.43 -33.64
CA LEU A 4 -22.54 -11.10 -32.24
C LEU A 4 -21.46 -11.61 -31.29
N THR A 5 -20.98 -12.84 -31.51
CA THR A 5 -19.85 -13.41 -30.74
C THR A 5 -18.56 -12.63 -30.98
N GLY A 6 -18.29 -12.21 -32.21
CA GLY A 6 -17.14 -11.36 -32.53
C GLY A 6 -17.18 -10.00 -31.82
N LEU A 7 -18.35 -9.35 -31.80
CA LEU A 7 -18.55 -8.08 -31.11
C LEU A 7 -18.39 -8.23 -29.58
N LEU A 8 -18.97 -9.28 -28.98
CA LEU A 8 -18.84 -9.57 -27.56
C LEU A 8 -17.39 -9.85 -27.16
N ALA A 9 -16.66 -10.61 -27.97
CA ALA A 9 -15.24 -10.89 -27.74
C ALA A 9 -14.39 -9.61 -27.81
N LEU A 10 -14.65 -8.73 -28.79
CA LEU A 10 -13.96 -7.44 -28.91
C LEU A 10 -14.20 -6.56 -27.67
N ILE A 11 -15.46 -6.45 -27.23
CA ILE A 11 -15.82 -5.67 -26.03
C ILE A 11 -15.10 -6.22 -24.80
N LEU A 12 -15.08 -7.56 -24.64
CA LEU A 12 -14.41 -8.20 -23.51
C LEU A 12 -12.89 -7.92 -23.50
N VAL A 13 -12.24 -7.98 -24.67
CA VAL A 13 -10.82 -7.66 -24.80
C VAL A 13 -10.53 -6.19 -24.47
N ILE A 14 -11.38 -5.27 -24.91
CA ILE A 14 -11.23 -3.83 -24.60
C ILE A 14 -11.38 -3.59 -23.09
N ILE A 15 -12.38 -4.21 -22.45
CA ILE A 15 -12.58 -4.11 -21.00
C ILE A 15 -11.36 -4.66 -20.26
N LEU A 16 -10.86 -5.83 -20.66
CA LEU A 16 -9.69 -6.45 -20.04
C LEU A 16 -8.44 -5.56 -20.18
N ALA A 17 -8.19 -5.03 -21.37
CA ALA A 17 -7.07 -4.12 -21.63
C ALA A 17 -7.19 -2.83 -20.80
N PHE A 18 -8.39 -2.27 -20.67
CA PHE A 18 -8.63 -1.07 -19.87
C PHE A 18 -8.38 -1.32 -18.37
N VAL A 19 -8.86 -2.45 -17.84
CA VAL A 19 -8.63 -2.84 -16.44
C VAL A 19 -7.13 -3.03 -16.18
N LEU A 20 -6.43 -3.77 -17.05
CA LEU A 20 -4.98 -3.95 -16.95
C LEU A 20 -4.22 -2.62 -17.01
N TYR A 21 -4.59 -1.72 -17.93
CA TYR A 21 -4.00 -0.39 -18.03
C TYR A 21 -4.18 0.40 -16.73
N LYS A 22 -5.38 0.37 -16.14
CA LYS A 22 -5.66 1.08 -14.89
C LYS A 22 -4.85 0.52 -13.72
N VAL A 23 -4.70 -0.80 -13.63
CA VAL A 23 -3.90 -1.47 -12.59
C VAL A 23 -2.42 -1.08 -12.73
N VAL A 24 -1.85 -1.17 -13.94
CA VAL A 24 -0.45 -0.79 -14.20
C VAL A 24 -0.24 0.70 -13.90
N LYS A 25 -1.16 1.57 -14.31
CA LYS A 25 -1.08 3.00 -14.03
C LYS A 25 -1.18 3.34 -12.54
N SER A 26 -1.83 2.48 -11.74
CA SER A 26 -1.92 2.63 -10.29
C SER A 26 -0.62 2.27 -9.56
N VAL A 27 0.32 1.57 -10.21
CA VAL A 27 1.60 1.19 -9.61
C VAL A 27 2.41 2.41 -9.19
N THR A 28 2.37 3.49 -9.97
CA THR A 28 3.06 4.74 -9.63
C THR A 28 2.53 5.34 -8.33
N GLY A 29 1.22 5.25 -8.09
CA GLY A 29 0.59 5.69 -6.84
C GLY A 29 1.01 4.84 -5.64
N LEU A 30 1.08 3.52 -5.82
CA LEU A 30 1.59 2.59 -4.81
C LEU A 30 3.03 2.90 -4.42
N ILE A 31 3.89 3.22 -5.39
CA ILE A 31 5.29 3.57 -5.13
C ILE A 31 5.37 4.88 -4.35
N ILE A 32 4.64 5.92 -4.76
CA ILE A 32 4.63 7.21 -4.04
C ILE A 32 4.13 7.02 -2.61
N ASN A 33 3.05 6.28 -2.42
CA ASN A 33 2.48 5.99 -1.10
C ASN A 33 3.47 5.21 -0.22
N ALA A 34 4.17 4.24 -0.79
CA ALA A 34 5.20 3.48 -0.09
C ALA A 34 6.34 4.39 0.36
N VAL A 35 6.86 5.24 -0.54
CA VAL A 35 7.95 6.18 -0.25
C VAL A 35 7.54 7.16 0.84
N VAL A 36 6.37 7.81 0.68
CA VAL A 36 5.85 8.76 1.68
C VAL A 36 5.64 8.08 3.03
N GLY A 37 5.06 6.88 3.05
CA GLY A 37 4.84 6.15 4.30
C GLY A 37 6.13 5.71 4.99
N VAL A 38 7.14 5.26 4.23
CA VAL A 38 8.47 4.94 4.77
C VAL A 38 9.15 6.17 5.33
N ILE A 39 9.08 7.32 4.63
CA ILE A 39 9.63 8.58 5.13
C ILE A 39 8.96 8.99 6.45
N LEU A 40 7.63 8.85 6.54
CA LEU A 40 6.88 9.16 7.76
C LEU A 40 7.22 8.20 8.91
N LEU A 41 7.30 6.89 8.66
CA LEU A 41 7.73 5.92 9.67
C LEU A 41 9.16 6.19 10.16
N TRP A 42 10.05 6.53 9.23
CA TRP A 42 11.41 6.93 9.57
C TRP A 42 11.41 8.19 10.44
N LEU A 43 10.58 9.20 10.13
CA LEU A 43 10.47 10.41 10.93
C LEU A 43 9.89 10.14 12.33
N ILE A 44 8.92 9.22 12.44
CA ILE A 44 8.34 8.79 13.72
C ILE A 44 9.41 8.16 14.61
N ASN A 45 10.25 7.29 14.05
CA ASN A 45 11.37 6.67 14.75
C ASN A 45 12.47 7.70 15.07
N LEU A 46 12.80 8.61 14.15
CA LEU A 46 13.82 9.64 14.35
C LEU A 46 13.46 10.62 15.50
N LEU A 47 12.17 10.88 15.68
CA LEU A 47 11.64 11.74 16.73
C LEU A 47 11.33 10.98 18.04
N ASP A 48 11.69 9.70 18.13
CA ASP A 48 11.43 8.82 19.28
C ASP A 48 9.96 8.86 19.75
N LEU A 49 9.01 9.08 18.83
CA LEU A 49 7.59 9.29 19.18
C LEU A 49 6.98 8.05 19.85
N MET A 50 7.47 6.86 19.52
CA MET A 50 7.06 5.60 20.13
C MET A 50 7.60 5.44 21.54
N GLN A 51 8.77 6.01 21.82
CA GLN A 51 9.39 5.97 23.14
C GLN A 51 8.60 6.80 24.16
N LEU A 52 7.94 7.89 23.73
CA LEU A 52 6.98 8.65 24.56
C LEU A 52 5.83 7.78 25.09
N VAL A 53 5.49 6.70 24.38
CA VAL A 53 4.41 5.77 24.74
C VAL A 53 4.98 4.48 25.40
N GLY A 54 6.28 4.44 25.68
CA GLY A 54 6.94 3.29 26.30
C GLY A 54 7.03 2.06 25.38
N ARG A 55 6.93 2.25 24.06
CA ARG A 55 7.07 1.19 23.05
C ARG A 55 8.39 1.36 22.29
N PRO A 56 8.99 0.26 21.82
CA PRO A 56 10.13 0.32 20.92
C PRO A 56 9.71 0.85 19.55
N ASP A 57 10.71 1.28 18.77
CA ASP A 57 10.54 1.79 17.42
C ASP A 57 9.78 0.84 16.49
N ILE A 58 9.12 1.41 15.49
CA ILE A 58 8.36 0.64 14.51
C ILE A 58 9.36 0.05 13.50
N PRO A 59 9.40 -1.28 13.31
CA PRO A 59 10.31 -1.89 12.36
C PRO A 59 9.95 -1.48 10.93
N ILE A 60 10.93 -0.96 10.19
CA ILE A 60 10.79 -0.67 8.76
C ILE A 60 11.17 -1.93 7.98
N ASN A 61 10.18 -2.66 7.49
CA ASN A 61 10.38 -3.90 6.76
C ASN A 61 9.36 -4.03 5.61
N ILE A 62 9.38 -5.16 4.91
CA ILE A 62 8.50 -5.41 3.76
C ILE A 62 7.02 -5.32 4.14
N ILE A 63 6.62 -5.77 5.35
CA ILE A 63 5.22 -5.71 5.79
C ILE A 63 4.79 -4.25 6.01
N THR A 64 5.58 -3.46 6.75
CA THR A 64 5.23 -2.05 7.03
C THR A 64 5.26 -1.19 5.78
N VAL A 65 6.20 -1.47 4.85
CA VAL A 65 6.25 -0.86 3.51
C VAL A 65 4.99 -1.22 2.71
N LEU A 66 4.53 -2.47 2.74
CA LEU A 66 3.34 -2.89 1.99
C LEU A 66 2.05 -2.27 2.53
N ILE A 67 1.90 -2.19 3.86
CA ILE A 67 0.78 -1.50 4.51
C ILE A 67 0.77 -0.02 4.10
N CYS A 68 1.95 0.62 4.10
CA CYS A 68 2.11 2.00 3.64
C CYS A 68 1.89 2.17 2.13
N ALA A 69 2.27 1.21 1.30
CA ALA A 69 2.07 1.27 -0.14
C ALA A 69 0.58 1.26 -0.49
N ILE A 70 -0.19 0.40 0.18
CA ILE A 70 -1.63 0.25 -0.04
C ILE A 70 -2.41 1.42 0.59
N GLY A 71 -2.06 1.81 1.82
CA GLY A 71 -2.79 2.80 2.60
C GLY A 71 -2.25 4.24 2.54
N GLY A 72 -1.05 4.45 2.00
CA GLY A 72 -0.34 5.74 2.07
C GLY A 72 -0.17 6.23 3.50
N ILE A 73 -0.53 7.48 3.74
CA ILE A 73 -0.53 8.12 5.06
C ILE A 73 -1.45 7.37 6.04
N PHE A 74 -2.62 6.88 5.59
CA PHE A 74 -3.47 6.05 6.44
C PHE A 74 -2.80 4.72 6.79
N GLY A 75 -1.97 4.18 5.90
CA GLY A 75 -1.15 3.00 6.16
C GLY A 75 -0.21 3.22 7.35
N VAL A 76 0.42 4.40 7.44
CA VAL A 76 1.26 4.78 8.59
C VAL A 76 0.45 4.78 9.88
N LEU A 77 -0.71 5.44 9.91
CA LEU A 77 -1.59 5.44 11.09
C LEU A 77 -1.97 4.03 11.51
N VAL A 78 -2.31 3.17 10.55
CA VAL A 78 -2.64 1.76 10.80
C VAL A 78 -1.43 1.03 11.38
N THR A 79 -0.23 1.19 10.83
CA THR A 79 0.98 0.55 11.39
C THR A 79 1.27 1.02 12.82
N VAL A 80 1.10 2.31 13.12
CA VAL A 80 1.26 2.84 14.48
C VAL A 80 0.24 2.18 15.41
N VAL A 81 -1.04 2.13 15.04
CA VAL A 81 -2.09 1.51 15.84
C VAL A 81 -1.81 0.01 16.05
N LEU A 82 -1.46 -0.75 15.01
CA LEU A 82 -1.11 -2.17 15.15
C LEU A 82 0.08 -2.37 16.10
N HIS A 83 1.12 -1.54 15.96
CA HIS A 83 2.30 -1.61 16.81
C HIS A 83 1.99 -1.24 18.25
N LEU A 84 1.07 -0.29 18.49
CA LEU A 84 0.58 0.05 19.83
C LEU A 84 -0.31 -1.07 20.42
N LEU A 85 -1.06 -1.79 19.60
CA LEU A 85 -1.79 -2.99 20.03
C LEU A 85 -0.87 -4.18 20.31
N GLY A 86 0.41 -4.10 19.96
CA GLY A 86 1.40 -5.16 20.19
C GLY A 86 1.33 -6.28 19.15
N ILE A 87 0.69 -6.01 18.01
CA ILE A 87 0.68 -6.95 16.89
C ILE A 87 2.07 -6.90 16.25
N PRO A 88 2.78 -8.04 16.14
CA PRO A 88 4.10 -8.06 15.56
C PRO A 88 4.01 -7.67 14.08
N LEU A 89 4.71 -6.59 13.74
CA LEU A 89 4.90 -6.14 12.36
C LEU A 89 6.22 -6.65 11.78
N THR A 90 6.88 -7.58 12.46
CA THR A 90 8.13 -8.24 12.07
C THR A 90 7.82 -9.52 11.30
N LEU A 91 8.53 -9.75 10.19
CA LEU A 91 8.62 -11.08 9.59
C LEU A 91 9.73 -11.86 10.29
#